data_AF-A0A8S2EDX9-F1
#
_entry.id   AF-A0A8S2EDX9-F1
#
_cell.length_a   1.000
_cell.length_b   1.000
_cell.length_c   1.000
_cell.angle_alpha   90.00
_cell.angle_beta   90.00
_cell.angle_gamma   90.00
#
_symmetry.space_group_name_H-M   'P 1'
#
loop_
_entity.id
_entity.type
_entity.pdbx_description
1 polymer ?
#
loop_
_entity_poly.entity_id
_entity_poly.type
_entity_poly.pdbx_seq_one_letter_code
_entity_poly.pdbx_strand_id
1 'polypeptide(L)'
;IYESFIPTQLDELSYRFSQHQNNVVRILYLIPSNIVNHTFNATIKSIFEYNIDDLVTDDIETFKIPVVKVVDLYRHDQLEDGYGIEWIGGGNEDEHQQQPETISVRSVQTNCEHLPTQIRRSLSKILPGDVVVELNGVSTVNMGMREFIKNLKLSGSRVRIRLKSV
;
A
#
# COMPACT_ATOMS: atom_id res chain seq x y z
N ILE A 1 -26.49 -8.02 12.71
CA ILE A 1 -27.15 -8.58 11.51
C ILE A 1 -26.05 -8.70 10.46
N TYR A 2 -25.72 -9.92 10.01
CA TYR A 2 -24.63 -10.15 9.05
C TYR A 2 -25.14 -9.81 7.65
N GLU A 3 -24.86 -8.60 7.17
CA GLU A 3 -25.26 -8.16 5.84
C GLU A 3 -24.29 -8.67 4.78
N SER A 4 -24.79 -9.64 4.01
CA SER A 4 -24.38 -10.06 2.67
C SER A 4 -22.88 -10.03 2.34
N PHE A 5 -22.21 -11.16 2.54
CA PHE A 5 -20.96 -11.47 1.84
C PHE A 5 -21.30 -11.84 0.39
N ILE A 6 -20.99 -10.97 -0.57
CA ILE A 6 -21.11 -11.28 -2.00
C ILE A 6 -19.73 -11.67 -2.52
N PRO A 7 -19.38 -12.97 -2.58
CA PRO A 7 -18.13 -13.39 -3.19
C PRO A 7 -18.17 -13.07 -4.68
N THR A 8 -17.32 -12.15 -5.12
CA THR A 8 -17.07 -11.95 -6.55
C THR A 8 -15.75 -12.62 -6.90
N GLN A 9 -15.80 -13.60 -7.80
CA GLN A 9 -14.58 -14.18 -8.37
C GLN A 9 -13.97 -13.14 -9.31
N LEU A 10 -12.73 -12.75 -9.05
CA LEU A 10 -12.02 -11.74 -9.85
C LEU A 10 -11.20 -12.38 -10.96
N ASP A 11 -10.56 -13.51 -10.65
CA ASP A 11 -9.78 -14.39 -11.55
C ASP A 11 -9.90 -15.85 -11.03
N GLU A 12 -9.31 -16.85 -11.71
CA GLU A 12 -9.41 -18.28 -11.33
C GLU A 12 -9.09 -18.58 -9.85
N LEU A 13 -8.31 -17.73 -9.17
CA LEU A 13 -7.80 -17.95 -7.81
C LEU A 13 -7.95 -16.73 -6.88
N SER A 14 -8.93 -15.83 -7.09
CA SER A 14 -9.08 -14.67 -6.19
C SER A 14 -10.53 -14.32 -5.93
N TYR A 15 -10.83 -14.05 -4.65
CA TYR A 15 -12.16 -13.72 -4.17
C TYR A 15 -12.19 -12.34 -3.52
N ARG A 16 -13.23 -11.56 -3.83
CA ARG A 16 -13.55 -10.30 -3.16
C ARG A 16 -14.68 -10.49 -2.17
N PHE A 17 -14.51 -10.00 -0.94
CA PHE A 17 -15.56 -9.93 0.08
C PHE A 17 -15.78 -8.49 0.50
N SER A 18 -17.02 -8.01 0.46
CA SER A 18 -17.42 -6.72 1.00
C SER A 18 -18.21 -6.91 2.29
N GLN A 19 -17.86 -6.16 3.33
CA GLN A 19 -18.65 -6.08 4.56
C GLN A 19 -18.97 -4.63 4.86
N HIS A 20 -20.24 -4.36 5.18
CA HIS A 20 -20.72 -3.04 5.55
C HIS A 20 -21.13 -3.02 7.03
N GLN A 21 -20.50 -2.18 7.85
CA GLN A 21 -20.84 -2.00 9.27
C GLN A 21 -20.51 -0.59 9.74
N ASN A 22 -21.44 0.08 10.43
CA ASN A 22 -21.22 1.39 11.07
C ASN A 22 -20.57 2.43 10.13
N ASN A 23 -21.18 2.63 8.96
CA ASN A 23 -20.67 3.49 7.88
C ASN A 23 -19.30 3.07 7.33
N VAL A 24 -18.79 1.89 7.66
CA VAL A 24 -17.51 1.41 7.14
C VAL A 24 -17.73 0.26 6.14
N VAL A 25 -17.20 0.41 4.93
CA VAL A 25 -17.08 -0.66 3.92
C VAL A 25 -15.69 -1.28 4.02
N ARG A 26 -15.61 -2.59 4.27
CA ARG A 26 -14.38 -3.36 4.18
C ARG A 26 -14.37 -4.22 2.93
N ILE A 27 -13.31 -4.17 2.14
CA ILE A 27 -13.11 -5.05 0.99
C ILE A 27 -11.89 -5.94 1.24
N LEU A 28 -12.11 -7.25 1.35
CA LEU A 28 -11.04 -8.24 1.48
C LEU A 28 -10.80 -8.94 0.15
N TYR A 29 -9.53 -9.02 -0.23
CA TYR A 29 -9.08 -9.86 -1.34
C TYR A 29 -8.40 -11.09 -0.78
N LEU A 30 -8.92 -12.27 -1.10
CA LEU A 30 -8.41 -13.54 -0.61
C LEU A 30 -7.84 -14.37 -1.76
N ILE A 31 -6.70 -15.02 -1.51
CA ILE A 31 -6.17 -16.09 -2.36
C ILE A 31 -6.49 -17.42 -1.67
N PRO A 32 -7.31 -18.30 -2.27
CA PRO A 32 -7.63 -19.60 -1.72
C PRO A 32 -6.37 -20.47 -1.75
N SER A 33 -6.09 -21.16 -0.65
CA SER A 33 -4.95 -22.07 -0.52
C SER A 33 -5.33 -23.54 -0.67
N ASN A 34 -6.52 -23.95 -0.22
CA ASN A 34 -7.11 -25.29 -0.45
C ASN A 34 -8.63 -25.26 -0.16
N ILE A 35 -9.41 -26.05 -0.91
CA ILE A 35 -10.85 -26.26 -0.68
C ILE A 35 -11.06 -27.66 -0.08
N VAL A 36 -11.64 -27.74 1.12
CA VAL A 36 -12.01 -29.00 1.78
C VAL A 36 -13.45 -28.87 2.28
N ASN A 37 -14.34 -29.77 1.87
CA ASN A 37 -15.74 -29.82 2.34
C ASN A 37 -16.47 -28.46 2.26
N HIS A 38 -16.46 -27.82 1.08
CA HIS A 38 -17.08 -26.49 0.86
C HIS A 38 -16.55 -25.34 1.73
N THR A 39 -15.44 -25.56 2.44
CA THR A 39 -14.72 -24.56 3.21
C THR A 39 -13.37 -24.35 2.54
N PHE A 40 -12.92 -23.11 2.38
CA PHE A 40 -11.60 -22.86 1.83
C PHE A 40 -10.74 -22.12 2.86
N ASN A 41 -9.50 -22.60 3.00
CA ASN A 41 -8.47 -21.81 3.65
C ASN A 41 -8.06 -20.72 2.67
N ALA A 42 -7.89 -19.49 3.15
CA ALA A 42 -7.52 -18.37 2.32
C ALA A 42 -6.45 -17.53 3.01
N THR A 43 -5.50 -17.05 2.22
CA THR A 43 -4.56 -16.03 2.68
C THR A 43 -5.12 -14.67 2.29
N ILE A 44 -5.18 -13.76 3.25
CA ILE A 44 -5.53 -12.37 3.01
C ILE A 44 -4.44 -11.76 2.12
N LYS A 45 -4.79 -11.42 0.89
CA LYS A 45 -3.92 -10.72 -0.06
C LYS A 45 -3.86 -9.23 0.28
N SER A 46 -5.02 -8.64 0.56
CA SER A 46 -5.18 -7.26 0.98
C SER A 46 -6.52 -7.03 1.68
N ILE A 47 -6.56 -6.00 2.53
CA ILE A 47 -7.76 -5.50 3.18
C ILE A 47 -7.84 -4.01 2.87
N PHE A 48 -9.00 -3.55 2.46
CA PHE A 48 -9.33 -2.14 2.29
C PHE A 48 -10.49 -1.79 3.22
N GLU A 49 -10.48 -0.59 3.80
CA GLU A 49 -11.49 -0.10 4.72
C GLU A 49 -11.84 1.35 4.34
N TYR A 50 -13.13 1.68 4.27
CA TYR A 50 -13.63 2.98 3.79
C TYR A 50 -14.76 3.46 4.69
N ASN A 51 -14.80 4.74 5.06
CA ASN A 51 -15.96 5.35 5.71
C ASN A 51 -16.90 5.96 4.65
N ILE A 52 -18.19 5.69 4.75
CA ILE A 52 -19.25 6.11 3.82
C ILE A 52 -19.63 7.56 4.02
N ASP A 53 -19.44 8.10 5.22
CA ASP A 53 -19.64 9.53 5.44
C ASP A 53 -18.63 10.37 4.62
N ASP A 54 -17.52 9.75 4.19
CA ASP A 54 -16.54 10.35 3.27
C ASP A 54 -16.91 10.16 1.77
N LEU A 55 -18.03 9.47 1.45
CA LEU A 55 -18.41 9.05 0.07
C LEU A 55 -19.56 9.85 -0.56
N VAL A 56 -19.94 11.00 0.00
CA VAL A 56 -21.05 11.81 -0.54
C VAL A 56 -20.59 12.64 -1.75
N THR A 57 -20.91 12.19 -2.97
CA THR A 57 -21.21 13.09 -4.12
C THR A 57 -22.17 12.42 -5.13
N ASP A 58 -23.10 13.23 -5.64
CA ASP A 58 -24.36 12.92 -6.34
C ASP A 58 -24.24 12.50 -7.83
N ASP A 59 -23.09 12.09 -8.31
CA ASP A 59 -22.95 11.60 -9.69
C ASP A 59 -22.07 10.35 -9.69
N ILE A 60 -22.50 9.27 -10.36
CA ILE A 60 -21.68 8.07 -10.57
C ILE A 60 -20.60 8.41 -11.61
N GLU A 61 -19.66 9.27 -11.21
CA GLU A 61 -18.37 9.37 -11.85
C GLU A 61 -17.60 8.07 -11.58
N THR A 62 -16.76 7.66 -12.51
CA THR A 62 -15.89 6.50 -12.31
C THR A 62 -14.85 6.86 -11.26
N PHE A 63 -15.15 6.63 -9.97
CA PHE A 63 -14.23 6.95 -8.88
C PHE A 63 -13.04 5.99 -8.92
N LYS A 64 -11.84 6.54 -9.16
CA LYS A 64 -10.58 5.79 -9.05
C LYS A 64 -10.32 5.53 -7.57
N ILE A 65 -10.52 4.28 -7.14
CA ILE A 65 -10.20 3.85 -5.78
C ILE A 65 -8.67 3.79 -5.64
N PRO A 66 -8.05 4.60 -4.77
CA PRO A 66 -6.60 4.55 -4.58
C PRO A 66 -6.21 3.22 -3.92
N VAL A 67 -5.33 2.47 -4.59
CA VAL A 67 -4.84 1.20 -4.05
C VAL A 67 -3.82 1.52 -2.96
N VAL A 68 -4.19 1.27 -1.71
CA VAL A 68 -3.27 1.37 -0.57
C VAL A 68 -2.59 0.01 -0.34
N LYS A 69 -1.24 0.00 -0.35
CA LYS A 69 -0.43 -1.20 -0.12
C LYS A 69 0.36 -1.06 1.18
N VAL A 70 0.46 -2.12 1.95
CA VAL A 70 1.38 -2.19 3.11
C VAL A 70 2.52 -3.13 2.75
N VAL A 71 3.75 -2.63 2.82
CA VAL A 71 4.96 -3.37 2.43
C VAL A 71 5.98 -3.31 3.55
N ASP A 72 6.52 -4.47 3.93
CA ASP A 72 7.67 -4.56 4.81
C ASP A 72 8.95 -4.55 3.95
N LEU A 73 9.75 -3.49 4.05
CA LEU A 73 11.08 -3.38 3.48
C LEU A 73 12.13 -3.96 4.42
N TYR A 74 13.19 -4.52 3.83
CA TYR A 74 14.29 -5.12 4.57
C TYR A 74 15.59 -4.49 4.09
N ARG A 75 16.41 -4.05 5.04
CA ARG A 75 17.68 -3.44 4.73
C ARG A 75 18.67 -4.52 4.29
N HIS A 76 19.40 -4.26 3.22
CA HIS A 76 20.45 -5.13 2.71
C HIS A 76 21.60 -4.27 2.18
N ASP A 77 22.83 -4.71 2.39
CA ASP A 77 24.06 -4.05 1.96
C ASP A 77 24.25 -4.02 0.43
N GLN A 78 23.69 -5.01 -0.27
CA GLN A 78 23.65 -5.06 -1.74
C GLN A 78 22.53 -4.22 -2.39
N LEU A 79 21.73 -3.51 -1.59
CA LEU A 79 20.66 -2.65 -2.08
C LEU A 79 21.07 -1.18 -2.03
N GLU A 80 20.69 -0.41 -3.05
CA GLU A 80 20.88 1.04 -3.09
C GLU A 80 20.19 1.70 -1.89
N ASP A 81 20.92 2.58 -1.18
CA ASP A 81 20.50 3.20 0.08
C ASP A 81 20.01 2.22 1.16
N GLY A 82 20.36 0.94 1.01
CA GLY A 82 19.98 -0.15 1.89
C GLY A 82 18.63 -0.79 1.57
N TYR A 83 17.75 -0.15 0.79
CA TYR A 83 16.39 -0.68 0.53
C TYR A 83 16.09 -0.90 -0.96
N GLY A 84 16.93 -0.44 -1.88
CA GLY A 84 16.74 -0.60 -3.32
C GLY A 84 15.60 0.25 -3.85
N ILE A 85 15.34 1.38 -3.20
CA ILE A 85 14.28 2.31 -3.56
C ILE A 85 14.86 3.71 -3.53
N GLU A 86 14.72 4.40 -4.65
CA GLU A 86 15.00 5.81 -4.76
C GLU A 86 13.73 6.60 -4.43
N TRP A 87 13.87 7.59 -3.57
CA TRP A 87 12.76 8.41 -3.08
C TRP A 87 12.86 9.83 -3.64
N ILE A 88 11.72 10.47 -3.89
CA ILE A 88 11.64 11.88 -4.28
C ILE A 88 10.63 12.61 -3.41
N GLY A 89 11.00 13.79 -2.92
CA GLY A 89 10.08 14.70 -2.27
C GLY A 89 9.41 15.60 -3.30
N GLY A 90 8.09 15.74 -3.22
CA GLY A 90 7.28 16.65 -4.00
C GLY A 90 6.73 17.78 -3.13
N GLY A 91 6.84 19.01 -3.64
CA GLY A 91 6.32 20.25 -3.07
C GLY A 91 6.79 21.40 -3.95
N ASN A 92 5.90 22.09 -4.64
CA ASN A 92 6.27 23.23 -5.47
C ASN A 92 6.59 24.44 -4.57
N GLU A 93 7.65 25.17 -4.91
CA GLU A 93 7.96 26.51 -4.40
C GLU A 93 7.06 27.61 -5.02
N ASP A 94 5.90 27.24 -5.60
CA ASP A 94 4.96 28.21 -6.14
C ASP A 94 4.08 28.76 -5.00
N GLU A 95 4.33 30.02 -4.63
CA GLU A 95 3.72 30.78 -3.51
C GLU A 95 2.17 30.88 -3.55
N HIS A 96 1.48 30.28 -4.51
CA HIS A 96 0.03 30.38 -4.69
C HIS A 96 -0.73 29.04 -4.60
N GLN A 97 -0.05 27.90 -4.50
CA GLN A 97 -0.70 26.61 -4.23
C GLN A 97 0.19 25.76 -3.31
N GLN A 98 -0.10 25.80 -1.99
CA GLN A 98 0.50 24.90 -1.02
C GLN A 98 0.00 23.47 -1.27
N GLN A 99 0.64 22.74 -2.18
CA GLN A 99 0.49 21.29 -2.20
C GLN A 99 1.22 20.71 -0.98
N PRO A 100 0.62 19.75 -0.27
CA PRO A 100 1.28 19.12 0.87
C PRO A 100 2.58 18.45 0.43
N GLU A 101 3.61 18.51 1.27
CA GLU A 101 4.86 17.79 0.98
C GLU A 101 4.56 16.29 0.94
N THR A 102 4.91 15.65 -0.17
CA THR A 102 4.69 14.22 -0.41
C THR A 102 6.01 13.54 -0.69
N ILE A 103 6.15 12.30 -0.21
CA ILE A 103 7.30 11.45 -0.53
C ILE A 103 6.83 10.35 -1.47
N SER A 104 7.46 10.26 -2.63
CA SER A 104 7.09 9.31 -3.69
C SER A 104 8.26 8.41 -4.04
N VAL A 105 7.94 7.23 -4.57
CA VAL A 105 8.92 6.32 -5.14
C VAL A 105 9.33 6.84 -6.51
N ARG A 106 10.61 7.18 -6.68
CA ARG A 106 11.16 7.56 -7.97
C ARG A 106 11.51 6.35 -8.80
N SER A 107 12.22 5.38 -8.20
CA SER A 107 12.64 4.16 -8.87
C SER A 107 12.80 3.02 -7.87
N VAL A 108 12.76 1.78 -8.38
CA VAL A 108 12.96 0.55 -7.60
C VAL A 108 14.02 -0.29 -8.29
N GLN A 109 15.01 -0.75 -7.54
CA GLN A 109 16.11 -1.57 -8.04
C GLN A 109 15.58 -2.91 -8.58
N THR A 110 15.85 -3.20 -9.86
CA THR A 110 15.32 -4.38 -10.56
C THR A 110 16.26 -5.59 -10.54
N ASN A 111 17.58 -5.37 -10.41
CA ASN A 111 18.60 -6.42 -10.44
C ASN A 111 18.78 -7.10 -9.08
N CYS A 112 17.69 -7.64 -8.52
CA CYS A 112 17.61 -8.15 -7.16
C CYS A 112 17.53 -9.69 -7.07
N GLU A 113 17.76 -10.43 -8.17
CA GLU A 113 17.52 -11.89 -8.23
C GLU A 113 18.33 -12.72 -7.23
N HIS A 114 19.53 -12.26 -6.91
CA HIS A 114 20.45 -12.88 -5.97
C HIS A 114 20.06 -12.62 -4.50
N LEU A 115 19.13 -11.71 -4.24
CA LEU A 115 18.71 -11.35 -2.88
C LEU A 115 17.71 -12.35 -2.29
N PRO A 116 17.62 -12.43 -0.95
CA PRO A 116 16.63 -13.26 -0.29
C PRO A 116 15.22 -13.05 -0.85
N THR A 117 14.47 -14.15 -1.01
CA THR A 117 13.12 -14.14 -1.62
C THR A 117 12.17 -13.15 -0.94
N GLN A 118 12.32 -12.92 0.36
CA GLN A 118 11.53 -11.94 1.11
C GLN A 118 11.76 -10.50 0.62
N ILE A 119 13.00 -10.13 0.34
CA ILE A 119 13.36 -8.80 -0.21
C ILE A 119 12.76 -8.64 -1.59
N ARG A 120 12.97 -9.63 -2.48
CA ARG A 120 12.45 -9.62 -3.85
C ARG A 120 10.93 -9.46 -3.88
N ARG A 121 10.22 -10.20 -3.03
CA ARG A 121 8.75 -10.14 -2.89
C ARG A 121 8.25 -8.80 -2.35
N SER A 122 9.03 -8.11 -1.53
CA SER A 122 8.68 -6.79 -1.03
C SER A 122 8.84 -5.73 -2.12
N LEU A 123 9.98 -5.73 -2.82
CA LEU A 123 10.26 -4.75 -3.89
C LEU A 123 9.29 -4.91 -5.07
N SER A 124 8.89 -6.14 -5.41
CA SER A 124 7.95 -6.39 -6.52
C SER A 124 6.54 -5.82 -6.30
N LYS A 125 6.22 -5.32 -5.11
CA LYS A 125 4.93 -4.71 -4.77
C LYS A 125 4.93 -3.19 -4.96
N ILE A 126 6.11 -2.61 -5.12
CA ILE A 126 6.34 -1.17 -5.13
C ILE A 126 6.56 -0.72 -6.56
N LEU A 127 5.85 0.32 -6.96
CA LEU A 127 5.94 0.88 -8.30
C LEU A 127 6.46 2.32 -8.24
N PRO A 128 7.22 2.77 -9.26
CA PRO A 128 7.47 4.20 -9.45
C PRO A 128 6.15 4.99 -9.44
N GLY A 129 6.14 6.12 -8.73
CA GLY A 129 4.95 6.94 -8.51
C GLY A 129 4.14 6.58 -7.26
N ASP A 130 4.37 5.41 -6.63
CA ASP A 130 3.71 5.10 -5.35
C ASP A 130 4.09 6.15 -4.30
N VAL A 131 3.09 6.74 -3.62
CA VAL A 131 3.27 7.77 -2.59
C VAL A 131 3.32 7.12 -1.22
N VAL A 132 4.35 7.40 -0.43
CA VAL A 132 4.43 6.96 0.97
C VAL A 132 3.50 7.84 1.79
N VAL A 133 2.52 7.21 2.45
CA VAL A 133 1.59 7.88 3.36
C VAL A 133 1.88 7.57 4.83
N GLU A 134 2.55 6.45 5.12
CA GLU A 134 3.03 6.13 6.46
C GLU A 134 4.35 5.36 6.44
N LEU A 135 5.18 5.60 7.46
CA LEU A 135 6.43 4.92 7.76
C LEU A 135 6.37 4.42 9.21
N ASN A 136 6.38 3.09 9.41
CA ASN A 136 6.24 2.44 10.72
C ASN A 136 5.02 2.90 11.53
N GLY A 137 3.92 3.22 10.83
CA GLY A 137 2.69 3.71 11.44
C GLY A 137 2.69 5.21 11.77
N VAL A 138 3.77 5.93 11.43
CA VAL A 138 3.84 7.39 11.51
C VAL A 138 3.47 7.97 10.14
N SER A 139 2.52 8.92 10.12
CA SER A 139 2.14 9.63 8.89
C SER A 139 3.34 10.35 8.28
N THR A 140 3.48 10.26 6.96
CA THR A 140 4.49 10.98 6.17
C THR A 140 3.91 12.20 5.44
N VAL A 141 2.65 12.54 5.68
CA VAL A 141 2.01 13.74 5.13
C VAL A 141 2.68 14.98 5.72
N ASN A 142 3.10 15.92 4.86
CA ASN A 142 3.88 17.12 5.24
C ASN A 142 5.24 16.80 5.88
N MET A 143 5.75 15.57 5.69
CA MET A 143 7.09 15.20 6.16
C MET A 143 8.11 15.55 5.10
N GLY A 144 9.02 16.47 5.43
CA GLY A 144 10.11 16.83 4.54
C GLY A 144 11.07 15.67 4.30
N MET A 145 11.69 15.65 3.12
CA MET A 145 12.56 14.56 2.66
C MET A 145 13.69 14.24 3.66
N ARG A 146 14.25 15.26 4.32
CA ARG A 146 15.30 15.09 5.34
C ARG A 146 14.79 14.31 6.56
N GLU A 147 13.59 14.64 7.05
CA GLU A 147 12.97 13.97 8.17
C GLU A 147 12.58 12.53 7.81
N PHE A 148 12.03 12.34 6.61
CA PHE A 148 11.71 11.02 6.07
C PHE A 148 12.93 10.09 6.07
N ILE A 149 14.05 10.53 5.49
CA ILE A 149 15.30 9.74 5.46
C ILE A 149 15.85 9.47 6.85
N LYS A 150 15.74 10.43 7.78
CA LYS A 150 16.15 10.23 9.18
C LYS A 150 15.33 9.11 9.82
N ASN A 151 14.00 9.15 9.69
CA ASN A 151 13.11 8.13 10.25
C ASN A 151 13.32 6.76 9.59
N LEU A 152 13.57 6.73 8.27
CA LEU A 152 13.90 5.52 7.54
C LEU A 152 15.19 4.85 8.06
N LYS A 153 16.23 5.65 8.35
CA LYS A 153 17.51 5.17 8.90
C LYS A 153 17.41 4.70 10.35
N LEU A 154 16.61 5.37 11.18
CA LEU A 154 16.39 4.99 12.59
C LEU A 154 15.65 3.66 12.74
N SER A 155 14.90 3.27 11.72
CA SER A 155 14.05 2.08 11.73
C SER A 155 14.82 0.74 11.61
N GLY A 156 16.15 0.78 11.53
CA GLY A 156 16.99 -0.42 11.64
C GLY A 156 17.00 -1.30 10.39
N SER A 157 16.76 -2.60 10.56
CA SER A 157 16.86 -3.62 9.49
C SER A 157 15.54 -3.90 8.77
N ARG A 158 14.40 -3.43 9.31
CA ARG A 158 13.07 -3.64 8.73
C ARG A 158 12.23 -2.38 8.89
N VAL A 159 11.55 -1.99 7.81
CA VAL A 159 10.65 -0.83 7.80
C VAL A 159 9.32 -1.24 7.21
N ARG A 160 8.22 -0.84 7.82
CA ARG A 160 6.89 -0.98 7.24
C ARG A 160 6.48 0.33 6.61
N ILE A 161 6.14 0.32 5.33
CA ILE A 161 5.58 1.47 4.63
C ILE A 161 4.14 1.21 4.21
N ARG A 162 3.31 2.26 4.27
CA ARG A 162 2.01 2.31 3.63
C ARG A 162 2.13 3.20 2.40
N LEU A 163 1.79 2.65 1.25
CA LEU A 163 1.89 3.30 -0.06
C LEU A 163 0.50 3.53 -0.64
N LYS A 164 0.31 4.66 -1.32
CA LYS A 164 -0.84 4.95 -2.17
C LYS A 164 -0.39 4.91 -3.63
N SER A 165 -0.93 3.99 -4.42
CA SER A 165 -0.69 3.97 -5.87
C SER A 165 -1.48 5.05 -6.58
N VAL A 166 -0.82 5.72 -7.52
CA VAL A 166 -1.36 6.81 -8.35
C VAL A 166 -1.80 6.26 -9.70
#